data_AF-A0ABD5S1V9-F1
#
_entry.id   AF-A0ABD5S1V9-F1
#
_cell.length_a   1.000
_cell.length_b   1.000
_cell.length_c   1.000
_cell.angle_alpha   90.00
_cell.angle_beta   90.00
_cell.angle_gamma   90.00
#
_symmetry.space_group_name_H-M   'P 1'
#
loop_
_entity.id
_entity.type
_entity.pdbx_description
1 polymer ?
#
loop_
_entity_poly.entity_id
_entity_poly.type
_entity_poly.pdbx_seq_one_letter_code
_entity_poly.pdbx_strand_id
1 'polypeptide(L)'
;DSPVAAVRDTAETKTNGQLKSHGGGAVLFVDCSSFPDDDWAAVKGERPEVRHRPAIVFRARPDGSVEGYEKGNVPLDLSGGLTLF
;
A
#
# COMPACT_ATOMS: atom_id res chain seq x y z
N ASP A 1 -9.71 0.24 -16.02
CA ASP A 1 -8.49 -0.24 -15.34
C ASP A 1 -8.84 -1.22 -14.24
N SER A 2 -7.99 -2.22 -14.00
CA SER A 2 -8.20 -3.18 -12.90
C SER A 2 -7.73 -2.58 -11.57
N PRO A 3 -8.24 -3.02 -10.41
CA PRO A 3 -7.79 -2.55 -9.09
C PRO A 3 -6.28 -2.74 -8.88
N VAL A 4 -5.74 -3.84 -9.41
CA VAL A 4 -4.31 -4.14 -9.43
C VAL A 4 -3.53 -3.11 -10.26
N ALA A 5 -4.06 -2.70 -11.41
CA ALA A 5 -3.47 -1.63 -12.21
C ALA A 5 -3.55 -0.29 -11.45
N ALA A 6 -4.65 0.01 -10.78
CA ALA A 6 -4.80 1.24 -9.99
C ALA A 6 -3.78 1.32 -8.83
N VAL A 7 -3.47 0.20 -8.16
CA VAL A 7 -2.39 0.14 -7.13
C VAL A 7 -1.03 0.42 -7.76
N ARG A 8 -0.76 -0.13 -8.95
CA ARG A 8 0.49 0.11 -9.67
C ARG A 8 0.61 1.57 -10.11
N ASP A 9 -0.45 2.15 -10.64
CA ASP A 9 -0.48 3.50 -11.23
C ASP A 9 -0.51 4.61 -10.17
N THR A 10 -1.20 4.40 -9.03
CA THR A 10 -1.23 5.38 -7.92
C THR A 10 0.17 5.58 -7.31
N ALA A 11 1.05 4.58 -7.41
CA ALA A 11 2.44 4.69 -7.02
C ALA A 11 3.30 5.52 -8.02
N GLU A 12 2.84 5.75 -9.25
CA GLU A 12 3.57 6.49 -10.30
C GLU A 12 3.44 8.01 -10.16
N THR A 13 2.29 8.54 -9.74
CA THR A 13 2.02 9.99 -9.84
C THR A 13 2.65 10.85 -8.73
N LYS A 14 3.17 10.25 -7.65
CA LYS A 14 3.80 11.00 -6.52
C LYS A 14 5.30 10.76 -6.33
N THR A 15 5.92 9.89 -7.13
CA THR A 15 7.32 9.46 -6.95
C THR A 15 8.37 10.33 -7.64
N ASN A 16 7.99 11.22 -8.56
CA ASN A 16 8.99 12.00 -9.31
C ASN A 16 9.41 13.36 -8.71
N GLY A 17 8.67 13.89 -7.72
CA GLY A 17 8.97 15.22 -7.14
C GLY A 17 9.41 15.23 -5.68
N GLN A 18 8.75 14.47 -4.80
CA GLN A 18 8.89 14.67 -3.34
C GLN A 18 9.78 13.64 -2.62
N LEU A 19 9.98 12.45 -3.21
CA LEU A 19 10.69 11.35 -2.55
C LEU A 19 12.21 11.35 -2.80
N LYS A 20 12.66 11.84 -3.98
CA LYS A 20 14.09 11.86 -4.34
C LYS A 20 14.91 12.84 -3.50
N SER A 21 14.29 13.88 -2.95
CA SER A 21 14.94 14.88 -2.09
C SER A 21 15.20 14.38 -0.66
N HIS A 22 14.67 13.23 -0.26
CA HIS A 22 14.80 12.67 1.11
C HIS A 22 15.61 11.37 1.19
N GLY A 23 16.54 11.13 0.25
CA GLY A 23 17.58 10.11 0.42
C GLY A 23 17.08 8.65 0.56
N GLY A 24 15.91 8.32 0.01
CA GLY A 24 15.39 6.95 0.00
C GLY A 24 14.76 6.46 1.31
N GLY A 25 14.49 7.35 2.27
CA GLY A 25 14.02 6.97 3.61
C GLY A 25 12.51 6.97 3.85
N ALA A 26 11.68 7.35 2.88
CA ALA A 26 10.23 7.43 3.10
C ALA A 26 9.50 6.13 2.72
N VAL A 27 8.57 5.72 3.59
CA VAL A 27 7.66 4.60 3.38
C VAL A 27 6.45 5.08 2.58
N LEU A 28 6.15 4.44 1.45
CA LEU A 28 4.93 4.72 0.68
C LEU A 28 3.74 4.01 1.32
N PHE A 29 2.67 4.74 1.59
CA PHE A 29 1.39 4.16 1.99
C PHE A 29 0.41 4.24 0.82
N VAL A 30 -0.14 3.10 0.42
CA VAL A 30 -1.20 2.99 -0.59
C VAL A 30 -2.49 2.62 0.12
N ASP A 31 -3.41 3.57 0.18
CA ASP A 31 -4.72 3.41 0.80
C ASP A 31 -5.74 2.87 -0.22
N CYS A 32 -6.24 1.66 0.04
CA CYS A 32 -7.27 0.98 -0.74
C CYS A 32 -8.63 0.93 -0.01
N SER A 33 -8.87 1.79 0.98
CA SER A 33 -10.14 1.84 1.76
C SER A 33 -11.38 2.08 0.91
N SER A 34 -11.22 2.67 -0.28
CA SER A 34 -12.31 2.86 -1.26
C SER A 34 -12.61 1.62 -2.11
N PHE A 35 -11.76 0.58 -2.07
CA PHE A 35 -11.95 -0.60 -2.90
C PHE A 35 -13.12 -1.44 -2.37
N PRO A 36 -14.06 -1.83 -3.24
CA PRO A 36 -15.04 -2.88 -2.93
C PRO A 36 -14.36 -4.17 -2.47
N ASP A 37 -15.16 -5.04 -1.87
CA ASP A 37 -14.67 -6.26 -1.23
C ASP A 37 -13.98 -7.20 -2.22
N ASP A 38 -14.54 -7.36 -3.40
CA ASP A 38 -13.98 -8.23 -4.46
C ASP A 38 -12.67 -7.67 -5.03
N ASP A 39 -12.60 -6.34 -5.19
CA ASP A 39 -11.39 -5.66 -5.68
C ASP A 39 -10.25 -5.79 -4.68
N TRP A 40 -10.55 -5.66 -3.39
CA TRP A 40 -9.56 -5.91 -2.34
C TRP A 40 -9.20 -7.38 -2.23
N ALA A 41 -10.15 -8.29 -2.41
CA ALA A 41 -9.86 -9.73 -2.41
C ALA A 41 -8.85 -10.09 -3.52
N ALA A 42 -8.98 -9.48 -4.71
CA ALA A 42 -8.00 -9.61 -5.78
C ALA A 42 -6.62 -9.06 -5.37
N VAL A 43 -6.56 -7.85 -4.79
CA VAL A 43 -5.30 -7.28 -4.28
C VAL A 43 -4.66 -8.16 -3.21
N LYS A 44 -5.45 -8.71 -2.29
CA LYS A 44 -5.00 -9.61 -1.22
C LYS A 44 -4.46 -10.93 -1.76
N GLY A 45 -5.10 -11.49 -2.78
CA GLY A 45 -4.66 -12.72 -3.45
C GLY A 45 -3.38 -12.53 -4.27
N GLU A 46 -3.25 -11.40 -4.97
CA GLU A 46 -2.12 -11.16 -5.88
C GLU A 46 -0.92 -10.48 -5.20
N ARG A 47 -1.14 -9.68 -4.17
CA ARG A 47 -0.13 -8.86 -3.46
C ARG A 47 0.81 -8.14 -4.44
N PRO A 48 0.27 -7.30 -5.35
CA PRO A 48 1.04 -6.73 -6.43
C PRO A 48 2.27 -5.96 -5.96
N GLU A 49 3.33 -6.01 -6.78
CA GLU A 49 4.50 -5.18 -6.56
C GLU A 49 4.18 -3.69 -6.75
N VAL A 50 4.84 -2.87 -5.94
CA VAL A 50 4.86 -1.41 -6.09
C VAL A 50 6.27 -0.96 -6.43
N ARG A 51 6.38 0.10 -7.24
CA ARG A 51 7.68 0.56 -7.76
C ARG A 51 8.57 1.22 -6.70
N HIS A 52 7.98 1.80 -5.65
CA HIS A 52 8.72 2.40 -4.53
C HIS A 52 8.80 1.43 -3.35
N ARG A 53 9.95 1.36 -2.71
CA ARG A 53 10.16 0.58 -1.48
C ARG A 53 10.98 1.43 -0.50
N PRO A 54 10.68 1.36 0.82
CA PRO A 54 9.64 0.54 1.44
C PRO A 54 8.21 1.04 1.20
N ALA A 55 7.24 0.13 1.24
CA ALA A 55 5.82 0.45 1.05
C ALA A 55 4.87 -0.47 1.82
N ILE A 56 3.69 0.06 2.12
CA ILE A 56 2.56 -0.63 2.74
C ILE A 56 1.33 -0.40 1.86
N VAL A 57 0.67 -1.47 1.45
CA VAL A 57 -0.64 -1.43 0.80
C VAL A 57 -1.67 -1.91 1.79
N PHE A 58 -2.66 -1.09 2.12
CA PHE A 58 -3.59 -1.36 3.20
C PHE A 58 -5.03 -0.98 2.83
N ARG A 59 -5.97 -1.53 3.59
CA ARG A 59 -7.39 -1.16 3.57
C ARG A 59 -7.88 -0.98 4.99
N ALA A 60 -8.43 0.19 5.30
CA ALA A 60 -9.15 0.45 6.53
C ALA A 60 -10.66 0.29 6.30
N ARG A 61 -11.39 -0.11 7.34
CA ARG A 61 -12.84 -0.27 7.33
C ARG A 61 -13.50 0.59 8.40
N PRO A 62 -14.80 0.93 8.24
CA PRO A 62 -15.52 1.72 9.23
C PRO A 62 -15.60 1.10 10.63
N ASP A 63 -15.42 -0.22 10.75
CA ASP A 63 -15.36 -0.95 12.03
C ASP A 63 -14.01 -0.80 12.75
N GLY A 64 -13.06 -0.05 12.16
CA GLY A 64 -11.73 0.19 12.71
C GLY A 64 -10.71 -0.90 12.34
N SER A 65 -11.11 -1.95 11.61
CA SER A 65 -10.17 -2.94 11.12
C SER A 65 -9.30 -2.37 10.01
N VAL A 66 -8.00 -2.69 10.05
CA VAL A 66 -7.06 -2.38 8.98
C VAL A 66 -6.28 -3.64 8.65
N GLU A 67 -6.25 -4.00 7.37
CA GLU A 67 -5.46 -5.13 6.86
C GLU A 67 -4.62 -4.73 5.66
N GLY A 68 -3.50 -5.40 5.42
CA GLY A 68 -2.60 -5.05 4.33
C GLY A 68 -1.37 -5.93 4.21
N TYR A 69 -0.44 -5.51 3.35
CA TYR A 69 0.86 -6.17 3.17
C TYR A 69 1.98 -5.17 2.93
N GLU A 70 3.20 -5.61 3.22
CA GLU A 70 4.42 -4.81 3.04
C GLU A 70 5.17 -5.19 1.76
N LYS A 71 5.92 -4.22 1.23
CA LYS A 71 6.92 -4.42 0.17
C LYS A 71 8.22 -3.73 0.55
N GLY A 72 9.30 -4.51 0.61
CA GLY A 72 10.61 -4.05 1.09
C GLY A 72 10.74 -4.10 2.61
N ASN A 73 11.78 -3.48 3.15
CA ASN A 73 12.03 -3.41 4.59
C ASN A 73 11.36 -2.17 5.17
N VAL A 74 10.19 -2.32 5.79
CA VAL A 74 9.45 -1.24 6.44
C VAL A 74 10.02 -1.03 7.85
N PRO A 75 10.60 0.15 8.16
CA PRO A 75 11.20 0.42 9.47
C PRO A 75 10.16 0.95 10.48
N LEU A 76 8.93 0.44 10.45
CA LEU A 76 7.82 0.85 11.31
C LEU A 76 7.26 -0.37 12.04
N ASP A 77 6.97 -0.22 13.33
CA ASP A 77 6.20 -1.24 14.05
C ASP A 77 4.70 -1.02 13.80
N LEU A 78 4.06 -1.99 13.15
CA LEU A 78 2.65 -1.93 12.74
C LEU A 78 1.76 -2.89 13.54
N SER A 79 2.32 -3.67 14.48
CA SER A 79 1.61 -4.79 15.12
C SER A 79 0.38 -4.37 15.93
N GLY A 80 0.29 -3.11 16.34
CA GLY A 80 -0.81 -2.57 17.14
C GLY A 80 -2.00 -2.02 16.33
N GLY A 81 -1.91 -1.92 15.01
CA GLY A 81 -2.93 -1.21 14.21
C GLY A 81 -3.15 -1.73 12.79
N LEU A 82 -2.34 -2.67 12.30
CA LEU A 82 -2.47 -3.26 10.98
C LEU A 82 -2.32 -4.78 11.05
N THR A 83 -3.30 -5.50 10.51
CA THR A 83 -3.20 -6.95 10.32
C THR A 83 -2.51 -7.24 8.99
N LEU A 84 -1.26 -7.71 9.06
CA LEU A 84 -0.48 -8.05 7.89
C LEU A 84 -0.84 -9.44 7.34
N PHE A 85 -0.87 -9.58 6.01
CA PHE A 85 -1.05 -10.84 5.29
C PHE A 85 -0.05 -11.04 4.15
#